data_AF-I3II32-F1
#
_entry.id   AF-I3II32-F1
#
_cell.length_a   1.000
_cell.length_b   1.000
_cell.length_c   1.000
_cell.angle_alpha   90.00
_cell.angle_beta   90.00
_cell.angle_gamma   90.00
#
_symmetry.space_group_name_H-M   'P 1'
#
loop_
_entity.id
_entity.type
_entity.pdbx_description
1 polymer ?
#
loop_
_entity_poly.entity_id
_entity_poly.type
_entity_poly.pdbx_seq_one_letter_code
_entity_poly.pdbx_strand_id
1 'polypeptide(L)'
;MKGIREVTSDYRIIITSNMEGIQNLSVGALEAFLPIYAVTVAKLDPFRAGILWGAQVVTTILAKPVMGKISDRYGRKPIIFSGMWICAVSLACIPLMQDFYFLILLAAIFGVGEAFVTSSSAAMVADFCKEQNYGAAMGTFGSIFDIGHAAGPILAGLLLSRLSYQYSFIIIALLLIVSSFIFALKVPEKQREVKL
;
A
#
# COMPACT_ATOMS: atom_id res chain seq x y z
N MET A 1 -29.26 -4.28 -2.84
CA MET A 1 -28.68 -4.28 -1.47
C MET A 1 -28.19 -5.64 -0.98
N LYS A 2 -28.69 -6.79 -1.48
CA LYS A 2 -28.20 -8.12 -1.06
C LYS A 2 -26.70 -8.36 -1.34
N GLY A 3 -26.20 -7.93 -2.51
CA GLY A 3 -24.80 -8.11 -2.90
C GLY A 3 -23.78 -7.37 -2.01
N ILE A 4 -24.06 -6.13 -1.61
CA ILE A 4 -23.19 -5.37 -0.69
C ILE A 4 -23.09 -6.09 0.66
N ARG A 5 -24.24 -6.52 1.21
CA ARG A 5 -24.26 -7.23 2.50
C ARG A 5 -23.50 -8.54 2.45
N GLU A 6 -23.56 -9.28 1.34
CA GLU A 6 -22.84 -10.54 1.16
C GLU A 6 -21.33 -10.30 1.07
N VAL A 7 -20.90 -9.26 0.34
CA VAL A 7 -19.48 -8.84 0.26
C VAL A 7 -18.96 -8.40 1.63
N THR A 8 -19.71 -7.56 2.35
CA THR A 8 -19.29 -7.08 3.67
C THR A 8 -19.36 -8.15 4.76
N SER A 9 -20.00 -9.29 4.48
CA SER A 9 -20.03 -10.45 5.37
C SER A 9 -18.87 -11.42 5.12
N ASP A 10 -18.20 -11.37 3.96
CA ASP A 10 -17.02 -12.20 3.71
C ASP A 10 -15.78 -11.56 4.34
N TYR A 11 -15.34 -12.13 5.46
CA TYR A 11 -14.18 -11.64 6.20
C TYR A 11 -12.90 -11.60 5.36
N ARG A 12 -12.76 -12.45 4.34
CA ARG A 12 -11.56 -12.47 3.48
C ARG A 12 -11.52 -11.23 2.61
N ILE A 13 -12.65 -10.87 1.99
CA ILE A 13 -12.77 -9.63 1.21
C ILE A 13 -12.53 -8.43 2.11
N ILE A 14 -13.16 -8.39 3.28
CA ILE A 14 -13.05 -7.24 4.18
C ILE A 14 -11.64 -7.08 4.75
N ILE A 15 -10.98 -8.16 5.17
CA ILE A 15 -9.60 -8.06 5.68
C ILE A 15 -8.63 -7.65 4.56
N THR A 16 -8.74 -8.23 3.35
CA THR A 16 -7.90 -7.83 2.21
C THR A 16 -8.13 -6.37 1.84
N SER A 17 -9.39 -5.90 1.79
CA SER A 17 -9.69 -4.50 1.50
C SER A 17 -9.20 -3.54 2.58
N ASN A 18 -9.36 -3.87 3.87
CA ASN A 18 -8.84 -3.01 4.96
C ASN A 18 -7.31 -2.96 4.94
N MET A 19 -6.66 -4.08 4.65
CA MET A 19 -5.22 -4.12 4.48
C MET A 19 -4.76 -3.21 3.33
N GLU A 20 -5.48 -3.23 2.20
CA GLU A 20 -5.25 -2.32 1.09
C GLU A 20 -5.49 -0.86 1.49
N GLY A 21 -6.53 -0.58 2.28
CA GLY A 21 -6.77 0.76 2.82
C GLY A 21 -5.61 1.26 3.68
N ILE A 22 -5.02 0.41 4.53
CA ILE A 22 -3.85 0.76 5.34
C ILE A 22 -2.60 0.96 4.47
N GLN A 23 -2.46 0.18 3.40
CA GLN A 23 -1.43 0.42 2.38
C GLN A 23 -1.60 1.82 1.78
N ASN A 24 -2.80 2.17 1.33
CA ASN A 24 -3.06 3.45 0.68
C ASN A 24 -3.01 4.65 1.65
N LEU A 25 -3.31 4.43 2.92
CA LEU A 25 -3.02 5.41 3.98
C LEU A 25 -1.53 5.76 4.00
N SER A 26 -0.66 4.76 3.85
CA SER A 26 0.79 4.99 3.80
C SER A 26 1.21 5.68 2.50
N VAL A 27 0.59 5.33 1.37
CA VAL A 27 0.80 6.02 0.08
C VAL A 27 0.41 7.49 0.19
N GLY A 28 -0.79 7.80 0.69
CA GLY A 28 -1.26 9.18 0.84
C GLY A 28 -0.43 9.99 1.83
N ALA A 29 0.00 9.39 2.94
CA ALA A 29 0.94 10.03 3.86
C ALA A 29 2.27 10.37 3.17
N LEU A 30 2.81 9.43 2.39
CA LEU A 30 4.04 9.62 1.65
C LEU A 30 3.87 10.69 0.54
N GLU A 31 2.78 10.65 -0.21
CA GLU A 31 2.43 11.62 -1.25
C GLU A 31 2.47 13.05 -0.73
N ALA A 32 1.79 13.29 0.39
CA ALA A 32 1.71 14.62 0.96
C ALA A 32 3.04 15.07 1.58
N PHE A 33 3.72 14.19 2.33
CA PHE A 33 4.80 14.61 3.21
C PHE A 33 6.20 14.32 2.70
N LEU A 34 6.40 13.46 1.69
CA LEU A 34 7.74 13.26 1.10
C LEU A 34 8.26 14.54 0.42
N PRO A 35 7.49 15.25 -0.44
CA PRO A 35 7.98 16.47 -1.06
C PRO A 35 8.20 17.58 -0.03
N ILE A 36 7.31 17.67 0.98
CA ILE A 36 7.44 18.66 2.06
C ILE A 36 8.70 18.38 2.88
N TYR A 37 8.95 17.12 3.24
CA TYR A 37 10.17 16.70 3.94
C TYR A 37 11.42 17.04 3.13
N ALA A 38 11.41 16.76 1.82
CA ALA A 38 12.52 17.03 0.92
C ALA A 38 12.93 18.52 0.89
N VAL A 39 11.95 19.42 0.83
CA VAL A 39 12.21 20.86 0.79
C VAL A 39 12.53 21.42 2.19
N THR A 40 11.73 21.06 3.19
CA THR A 40 11.80 21.72 4.51
C THR A 40 12.91 21.18 5.40
N VAL A 41 13.18 19.87 5.34
CA VAL A 41 14.17 19.18 6.17
C VAL A 41 15.44 18.92 5.38
N ALA A 42 15.34 18.24 4.24
CA ALA A 42 16.49 17.87 3.42
C ALA A 42 17.06 19.03 2.57
N LYS A 43 16.40 20.19 2.58
CA LYS A 43 16.81 21.43 1.87
C LYS A 43 17.03 21.23 0.36
N LEU A 44 16.31 20.29 -0.24
CA LEU A 44 16.29 20.08 -1.68
C LEU A 44 15.43 21.13 -2.37
N ASP A 45 15.72 21.41 -3.65
CA ASP A 45 14.88 22.28 -4.45
C ASP A 45 13.52 21.63 -4.79
N PRO A 46 12.48 22.42 -5.10
CA PRO A 46 11.16 21.88 -5.40
C PRO A 46 11.10 20.93 -6.60
N PHE A 47 12.00 21.08 -7.58
CA PHE A 47 12.02 20.20 -8.75
C PHE A 47 12.50 18.80 -8.35
N ARG A 48 13.58 18.70 -7.55
CA ARG A 48 14.02 17.42 -6.98
C ARG A 48 12.96 16.79 -6.08
N ALA A 49 12.27 17.58 -5.26
CA ALA A 49 11.17 17.08 -4.43
C ALA A 49 10.03 16.47 -5.27
N GLY A 50 9.67 17.12 -6.39
CA GLY A 50 8.69 16.58 -7.34
C GLY A 50 9.16 15.28 -8.01
N ILE A 51 10.45 15.18 -8.34
CA ILE A 51 11.04 13.94 -8.90
C ILE A 51 10.89 12.77 -7.92
N LEU A 52 11.01 12.99 -6.61
CA LEU A 52 10.87 11.89 -5.63
C LEU A 52 9.51 11.21 -5.71
N TRP A 53 8.43 12.01 -5.73
CA TRP A 53 7.08 11.47 -5.90
C TRP A 53 6.89 10.87 -7.29
N GLY A 54 7.38 11.55 -8.33
CA GLY A 54 7.33 11.04 -9.71
C GLY A 54 8.02 9.69 -9.87
N ALA A 55 9.18 9.50 -9.26
CA ALA A 55 9.94 8.26 -9.30
C ALA A 55 9.17 7.10 -8.61
N GLN A 56 8.52 7.39 -7.49
CA GLN A 56 7.64 6.44 -6.82
C GLN A 56 6.51 5.99 -7.77
N VAL A 57 5.75 6.93 -8.34
CA VAL A 57 4.61 6.64 -9.24
C VAL A 57 5.06 5.88 -10.49
N VAL A 58 6.13 6.32 -11.15
CA VAL A 58 6.69 5.66 -12.34
C VAL A 58 7.09 4.23 -12.02
N THR A 59 7.79 4.02 -10.90
CA THR A 59 8.22 2.67 -10.49
C THR A 59 7.02 1.77 -10.21
N THR A 60 5.99 2.29 -9.52
CA THR A 60 4.75 1.57 -9.28
C THR A 60 4.07 1.14 -10.59
N ILE A 61 3.91 2.06 -11.55
CA ILE A 61 3.26 1.79 -12.84
C ILE A 61 4.03 0.72 -13.63
N LEU A 62 5.36 0.83 -13.70
CA LEU A 62 6.19 -0.13 -14.44
C LEU A 62 6.23 -1.50 -13.77
N ALA A 63 6.22 -1.55 -12.43
CA ALA A 63 6.26 -2.80 -11.69
C ALA A 63 4.91 -3.55 -11.70
N LYS A 64 3.77 -2.85 -11.70
CA LYS A 64 2.41 -3.44 -11.58
C LYS A 64 2.16 -4.64 -12.51
N PRO A 65 2.40 -4.57 -13.84
CA PRO A 65 2.13 -5.70 -14.74
C PRO A 65 3.02 -6.93 -14.46
N VAL A 66 4.27 -6.69 -14.10
CA VAL A 66 5.23 -7.77 -13.79
C VAL A 66 4.84 -8.44 -12.49
N MET A 67 4.48 -7.65 -11.47
CA MET A 67 4.14 -8.14 -10.14
C MET A 67 2.79 -8.86 -10.11
N GLY A 68 1.82 -8.45 -10.93
CA GLY A 68 0.59 -9.21 -11.13
C GLY A 68 0.87 -10.64 -11.63
N LYS A 69 1.74 -10.80 -12.64
CA LYS A 69 2.12 -12.13 -13.15
C LYS A 69 2.86 -12.98 -12.11
N ILE A 70 3.73 -12.35 -11.32
CA ILE A 70 4.48 -13.03 -10.25
C ILE A 70 3.51 -13.49 -9.16
N SER A 71 2.58 -12.62 -8.74
CA SER A 71 1.52 -12.92 -7.78
C SER A 71 0.65 -14.08 -8.21
N ASP A 72 0.26 -14.12 -9.48
CA ASP A 72 -0.48 -15.25 -10.01
C ASP A 72 0.34 -16.54 -9.88
N ARG A 73 1.64 -16.52 -10.23
CA ARG A 73 2.49 -17.72 -10.22
C ARG A 73 2.85 -18.24 -8.82
N TYR A 74 3.21 -17.35 -7.89
CA TYR A 74 3.76 -17.71 -6.58
C TYR A 74 2.73 -17.65 -5.44
N GLY A 75 1.50 -17.27 -5.74
CA GLY A 75 0.44 -17.04 -4.76
C GLY A 75 0.38 -15.58 -4.35
N ARG A 76 -0.83 -15.13 -4.04
CA ARG A 76 -1.12 -13.71 -3.84
C ARG A 76 -0.69 -13.23 -2.45
N LYS A 77 -0.94 -14.04 -1.42
CA LYS A 77 -0.63 -13.69 -0.02
C LYS A 77 0.86 -13.44 0.24
N PRO A 78 1.82 -14.29 -0.19
CA PRO A 78 3.25 -14.01 0.05
C PRO A 78 3.71 -12.74 -0.67
N ILE A 79 3.20 -12.47 -1.88
CA ILE A 79 3.54 -11.25 -2.63
C ILE A 79 2.99 -10.02 -1.92
N ILE A 80 1.72 -10.02 -1.50
CA ILE A 80 1.13 -8.94 -0.71
C ILE A 80 1.93 -8.70 0.58
N PHE A 81 2.21 -9.76 1.35
CA PHE A 81 2.95 -9.65 2.60
C PHE A 81 4.33 -9.03 2.38
N SER A 82 5.10 -9.53 1.40
CA SER A 82 6.42 -8.97 1.08
C SER A 82 6.34 -7.51 0.62
N GLY A 83 5.35 -7.13 -0.18
CA GLY A 83 5.12 -5.76 -0.62
C GLY A 83 4.88 -4.79 0.54
N MET A 84 4.05 -5.18 1.51
CA MET A 84 3.80 -4.37 2.70
C MET A 84 5.06 -4.16 3.54
N TRP A 85 5.91 -5.18 3.66
CA TRP A 85 7.19 -5.06 4.37
C TRP A 85 8.16 -4.14 3.63
N ILE A 86 8.25 -4.25 2.30
CA ILE A 86 9.05 -3.36 1.47
C ILE A 86 8.61 -1.90 1.68
N CYS A 87 7.30 -1.64 1.64
CA CYS A 87 6.74 -0.31 1.90
C CYS A 87 7.05 0.16 3.32
N ALA A 88 6.83 -0.67 4.34
CA ALA A 88 7.06 -0.32 5.74
C ALA A 88 8.52 0.06 6.01
N VAL A 89 9.47 -0.77 5.55
CA VAL A 89 10.91 -0.51 5.73
C VAL A 89 11.32 0.75 4.99
N SER A 90 10.91 0.91 3.73
CA SER A 90 11.24 2.10 2.94
C SER A 90 10.72 3.37 3.60
N LEU A 91 9.45 3.36 4.05
CA LEU A 91 8.82 4.47 4.73
C LEU A 91 9.54 4.82 6.04
N ALA A 92 9.90 3.82 6.85
CA ALA A 92 10.63 4.04 8.09
C ALA A 92 12.05 4.61 7.88
N CYS A 93 12.69 4.29 6.75
CA CYS A 93 14.03 4.77 6.42
C CYS A 93 14.07 6.20 5.84
N ILE A 94 13.01 6.66 5.17
CA ILE A 94 12.96 8.00 4.56
C ILE A 94 13.36 9.14 5.51
N PRO A 95 12.81 9.25 6.74
CA PRO A 95 13.14 10.35 7.64
C PRO A 95 14.56 10.29 8.21
N LEU A 96 15.31 9.22 7.94
CA LEU A 96 16.72 9.07 8.34
C LEU A 96 17.68 9.60 7.26
N MET A 97 17.15 9.85 6.05
CA MET A 97 17.93 10.25 4.89
C MET A 97 17.61 11.69 4.51
N GLN A 98 18.62 12.43 4.06
CA GLN A 98 18.46 13.80 3.54
C GLN A 98 19.07 13.94 2.13
N ASP A 99 19.88 12.97 1.71
CA ASP A 99 20.46 12.98 0.38
C ASP A 99 19.42 12.56 -0.68
N PHE A 100 19.42 13.29 -1.79
CA PHE A 100 18.46 13.10 -2.88
C PHE A 100 18.51 11.68 -3.47
N TYR A 101 19.70 11.10 -3.65
CA TYR A 101 19.85 9.79 -4.28
C TYR A 101 19.37 8.66 -3.36
N PHE A 102 19.52 8.83 -2.05
CA PHE A 102 18.92 7.89 -1.09
C PHE A 102 17.40 8.03 -1.03
N LEU A 103 16.87 9.26 -1.03
CA LEU A 103 15.44 9.49 -1.00
C LEU A 103 14.74 8.97 -2.27
N ILE A 104 15.33 9.18 -3.45
CA ILE A 104 14.75 8.67 -4.71
C ILE A 104 14.80 7.15 -4.76
N LEU A 105 15.87 6.52 -4.23
CA LEU A 105 15.96 5.08 -4.11
C LEU A 105 14.87 4.52 -3.19
N LEU A 106 14.68 5.11 -2.01
CA LEU A 106 13.63 4.69 -1.08
C LEU A 106 12.23 4.92 -1.65
N ALA A 107 12.00 6.01 -2.37
CA ALA A 107 10.74 6.28 -3.06
C ALA A 107 10.46 5.24 -4.16
N ALA A 108 11.47 4.88 -4.95
CA ALA A 108 11.35 3.82 -5.95
C ALA A 108 11.07 2.45 -5.31
N ILE A 109 11.81 2.07 -4.25
CA ILE A 109 11.59 0.81 -3.52
C ILE A 109 10.17 0.77 -2.94
N PHE A 110 9.70 1.87 -2.35
CA PHE A 110 8.33 1.97 -1.87
C PHE A 110 7.31 1.75 -3.01
N GLY A 111 7.54 2.32 -4.20
CA GLY A 111 6.69 2.09 -5.36
C GLY A 111 6.68 0.65 -5.87
N VAL A 112 7.83 -0.04 -5.82
CA VAL A 112 7.87 -1.50 -6.08
C VAL A 112 7.00 -2.24 -5.06
N GLY A 113 7.14 -1.95 -3.77
CA GLY A 113 6.32 -2.55 -2.72
C GLY A 113 4.82 -2.29 -2.91
N GLU A 114 4.44 -1.07 -3.29
CA GLU A 114 3.05 -0.72 -3.57
C GLU A 114 2.50 -1.53 -4.76
N ALA A 115 3.30 -1.72 -5.81
CA ALA A 115 2.91 -2.53 -6.95
C ALA A 115 2.65 -4.00 -6.58
N PHE A 116 3.43 -4.56 -5.65
CA PHE A 116 3.21 -5.93 -5.15
C PHE A 116 1.85 -6.04 -4.47
N VAL A 117 1.51 -5.07 -3.63
CA VAL A 117 0.28 -5.06 -2.85
C VAL A 117 -0.93 -4.81 -3.75
N THR A 118 -0.98 -3.67 -4.43
CA THR A 118 -2.16 -3.19 -5.19
C THR A 118 -2.58 -4.14 -6.33
N SER A 119 -1.60 -4.71 -7.06
CA SER A 119 -1.91 -5.64 -8.16
C SER A 119 -2.45 -6.98 -7.65
N SER A 120 -1.94 -7.44 -6.52
CA SER A 120 -2.28 -8.74 -5.94
C SER A 120 -3.57 -8.69 -5.11
N SER A 121 -3.80 -7.60 -4.37
CA SER A 121 -4.94 -7.45 -3.47
C SER A 121 -6.25 -7.31 -4.24
N ALA A 122 -6.28 -6.49 -5.29
CA ALA A 122 -7.44 -6.35 -6.17
C ALA A 122 -7.83 -7.69 -6.80
N ALA A 123 -6.84 -8.44 -7.28
CA ALA A 123 -7.06 -9.75 -7.87
C ALA A 123 -7.44 -10.81 -6.81
N MET A 124 -6.94 -10.71 -5.57
CA MET A 124 -7.35 -11.58 -4.47
C MET A 124 -8.81 -11.33 -4.07
N VAL A 125 -9.26 -10.07 -4.04
CA VAL A 125 -10.67 -9.74 -3.77
C VAL A 125 -11.58 -10.27 -4.88
N ALA A 126 -11.17 -10.12 -6.14
CA ALA A 126 -11.85 -10.72 -7.28
C ALA A 126 -11.95 -12.25 -7.14
N ASP A 127 -10.89 -12.90 -6.65
CA ASP A 127 -10.83 -14.35 -6.46
C ASP A 127 -11.76 -14.90 -5.37
N PHE A 128 -12.16 -14.07 -4.40
CA PHE A 128 -13.08 -14.43 -3.32
C PHE A 128 -14.54 -14.13 -3.63
N CYS A 129 -14.79 -13.20 -4.55
CA CYS A 129 -16.16 -12.80 -4.86
C CYS A 129 -16.84 -13.79 -5.82
N LYS A 130 -18.17 -13.91 -5.69
CA LYS A 130 -19.00 -14.57 -6.71
C LYS A 130 -19.18 -13.62 -7.89
N GLU A 131 -19.24 -14.14 -9.11
CA GLU A 131 -19.38 -13.34 -10.34
C GLU A 131 -20.51 -12.30 -10.25
N GLN A 132 -21.68 -12.70 -9.75
CA GLN A 132 -22.85 -11.82 -9.56
C GLN A 132 -22.64 -10.65 -8.58
N ASN A 133 -21.62 -10.72 -7.72
CA ASN A 133 -21.31 -9.73 -6.69
C ASN A 133 -20.01 -8.95 -7.00
N TYR A 134 -19.38 -9.18 -8.16
CA TYR A 134 -18.08 -8.59 -8.50
C TYR A 134 -18.08 -7.05 -8.39
N GLY A 135 -19.08 -6.37 -8.95
CA GLY A 135 -19.19 -4.92 -8.89
C GLY A 135 -19.32 -4.38 -7.46
N ALA A 136 -20.06 -5.09 -6.59
CA ALA A 136 -20.18 -4.72 -5.18
C ALA A 136 -18.87 -4.94 -4.41
N ALA A 137 -18.14 -6.02 -4.73
CA ALA A 137 -16.84 -6.32 -4.13
C ALA A 137 -15.79 -5.27 -4.51
N MET A 138 -15.65 -4.99 -5.81
CA MET A 138 -14.70 -3.99 -6.30
C MET A 138 -15.08 -2.57 -5.88
N GLY A 139 -16.37 -2.24 -5.82
CA GLY A 139 -16.83 -0.95 -5.29
C GLY A 139 -16.50 -0.76 -3.81
N THR A 140 -16.67 -1.81 -3.00
CA THR A 140 -16.30 -1.79 -1.57
C THR A 140 -14.78 -1.68 -1.40
N PHE A 141 -14.02 -2.46 -2.17
CA PHE A 141 -12.56 -2.42 -2.19
C PHE A 141 -12.05 -1.01 -2.56
N GLY A 142 -12.58 -0.43 -3.65
CA GLY A 142 -12.24 0.93 -4.09
C GLY A 142 -12.60 1.99 -3.06
N SER A 143 -13.76 1.88 -2.40
CA SER A 143 -14.15 2.82 -1.34
C SER A 143 -13.18 2.77 -0.15
N ILE A 144 -12.75 1.57 0.26
CA ILE A 144 -11.78 1.42 1.37
C ILE A 144 -10.40 1.93 0.95
N PHE A 145 -9.99 1.68 -0.30
CA PHE A 145 -8.78 2.24 -0.90
C PHE A 145 -8.79 3.77 -0.79
N ASP A 146 -9.86 4.44 -1.26
CA ASP A 146 -9.96 5.89 -1.29
C ASP A 146 -9.99 6.49 0.13
N ILE A 147 -10.74 5.86 1.05
CA ILE A 147 -10.77 6.26 2.47
C ILE A 147 -9.38 6.17 3.08
N GLY A 148 -8.66 5.07 2.81
CA GLY A 148 -7.29 4.87 3.26
C GLY A 148 -6.38 5.99 2.76
N HIS A 149 -6.37 6.22 1.44
CA HIS A 149 -5.56 7.26 0.80
C HIS A 149 -5.84 8.64 1.39
N ALA A 150 -7.12 9.03 1.51
CA ALA A 150 -7.52 10.32 2.07
C ALA A 150 -7.15 10.46 3.56
N ALA A 151 -7.19 9.37 4.33
CA ALA A 151 -6.80 9.36 5.74
C ALA A 151 -5.28 9.52 5.94
N GLY A 152 -4.45 9.18 4.95
CA GLY A 152 -2.99 9.26 4.99
C GLY A 152 -2.46 10.64 5.38
N PRO A 153 -2.71 11.70 4.60
CA PRO A 153 -2.27 13.06 4.92
C PRO A 153 -2.82 13.57 6.27
N ILE A 154 -4.07 13.21 6.60
CA ILE A 154 -4.71 13.64 7.86
C ILE A 154 -3.97 13.04 9.05
N LEU A 155 -3.74 11.72 9.04
CA LEU A 155 -3.05 11.04 10.13
C LEU A 155 -1.59 11.50 10.21
N ALA A 156 -0.88 11.55 9.09
CA ALA A 156 0.52 11.99 9.06
C ALA A 156 0.68 13.43 9.55
N GLY A 157 -0.20 14.34 9.13
CA GLY A 157 -0.21 15.73 9.60
C GLY A 157 -0.50 15.85 11.09
N LEU A 158 -1.46 15.08 11.62
CA LEU A 158 -1.74 15.04 13.06
C LEU A 158 -0.53 14.52 13.84
N LEU A 159 0.11 13.45 13.38
CA LEU A 159 1.31 12.91 14.01
C LEU A 159 2.44 13.94 13.97
N LEU A 160 2.70 14.58 12.84
CA LEU A 160 3.73 15.62 12.67
C LEU A 160 3.47 16.89 13.50
N SER A 161 2.21 17.20 13.84
CA SER A 161 1.91 18.34 14.70
C SER A 161 2.36 18.15 16.15
N ARG A 162 2.58 16.90 16.57
CA ARG A 162 2.95 16.53 17.94
C ARG A 162 4.28 15.80 18.04
N LEU A 163 4.74 15.21 16.94
CA LEU A 163 5.91 14.33 16.82
C LEU A 163 6.77 14.77 15.62
N SER A 164 7.95 14.15 15.47
CA SER A 164 8.83 14.38 14.31
C SER A 164 8.47 13.48 13.12
N TYR A 165 9.00 13.80 11.93
CA TYR A 165 8.91 12.95 10.74
C TYR A 165 9.33 11.50 11.00
N GLN A 166 10.40 11.31 11.78
CA GLN A 166 10.90 9.98 12.14
C GLN A 166 9.83 9.16 12.87
N TYR A 167 9.23 9.70 13.93
CA TYR A 167 8.21 8.97 14.69
C TYR A 167 6.92 8.80 13.90
N SER A 168 6.49 9.81 13.16
CA SER A 168 5.27 9.75 12.34
C SER A 168 5.34 8.62 11.29
N PHE A 169 6.46 8.52 10.57
CA PHE A 169 6.63 7.52 9.52
C PHE A 169 6.86 6.12 10.11
N ILE A 170 7.55 6.00 11.25
CA ILE A 170 7.68 4.73 11.97
C ILE A 170 6.31 4.21 12.44
N ILE A 171 5.44 5.07 12.98
CA ILE A 171 4.10 4.66 13.42
C ILE A 171 3.30 4.12 12.24
N ILE A 172 3.32 4.80 11.09
CA ILE A 172 2.62 4.35 9.87
C ILE A 172 3.23 3.03 9.35
N ALA A 173 4.56 2.90 9.37
CA ALA A 173 5.24 1.65 9.01
C ALA A 173 4.87 0.49 9.94
N LEU A 174 4.70 0.74 11.26
CA LEU A 174 4.21 -0.27 12.20
C LEU A 174 2.76 -0.67 11.91
N LEU A 175 1.90 0.28 11.51
CA LEU A 175 0.53 -0.03 11.08
C LEU A 175 0.52 -0.95 9.86
N LEU A 176 1.41 -0.72 8.87
CA LEU A 176 1.61 -1.64 7.74
C LEU A 176 2.02 -3.04 8.21
N ILE A 177 3.02 -3.13 9.07
CA ILE A 177 3.53 -4.42 9.56
C ILE A 177 2.43 -5.19 10.31
N VAL A 178 1.72 -4.54 11.24
CA VAL A 178 0.62 -5.15 12.00
C VAL A 178 -0.49 -5.60 11.07
N SER A 179 -0.90 -4.75 10.12
CA SER A 179 -1.89 -5.08 9.09
C SER A 179 -1.47 -6.29 8.25
N SER A 180 -0.19 -6.36 7.86
CA SER A 180 0.37 -7.48 7.08
C SER A 180 0.28 -8.81 7.84
N PHE A 181 0.53 -8.80 9.15
CA PHE A 181 0.41 -10.00 9.99
C PHE A 181 -1.05 -10.40 10.19
N ILE A 182 -1.96 -9.45 10.41
CA ILE A 182 -3.40 -9.75 10.53
C ILE A 182 -3.91 -10.39 9.24
N PHE A 183 -3.55 -9.80 8.09
CA PHE A 183 -3.84 -10.37 6.78
C PHE A 183 -3.23 -11.77 6.62
N ALA A 184 -1.94 -11.93 6.92
CA ALA A 184 -1.22 -13.18 6.75
C ALA A 184 -1.76 -14.30 7.68
N LEU A 185 -2.26 -13.98 8.86
CA LEU A 185 -2.79 -14.98 9.79
C LEU A 185 -4.25 -15.35 9.47
N LYS A 186 -5.06 -14.39 9.00
CA LYS A 186 -6.50 -14.60 8.84
C LYS A 186 -6.92 -14.99 7.43
N VAL A 187 -6.25 -14.49 6.39
CA VAL A 187 -6.65 -14.74 5.00
C VAL A 187 -5.97 -16.02 4.48
N PRO A 188 -6.73 -17.03 4.04
CA PRO A 188 -6.15 -18.23 3.44
C PRO A 188 -5.61 -17.94 2.04
N GLU A 189 -4.53 -18.60 1.65
CA GLU A 189 -4.10 -18.64 0.25
C GLU A 189 -5.07 -19.52 -0.53
N LYS A 190 -5.56 -19.06 -1.69
CA LYS A 190 -6.38 -19.89 -2.57
C LYS A 190 -5.46 -20.94 -3.21
N GLN A 191 -5.59 -22.21 -2.80
CA GLN A 191 -4.87 -23.31 -3.44
C GLN A 191 -5.28 -23.36 -4.92
N ARG A 192 -4.30 -23.23 -5.83
CA ARG A 192 -4.54 -23.47 -7.25
C ARG A 192 -4.92 -24.94 -7.42
N GLU A 193 -6.11 -25.21 -7.96
CA GLU A 193 -6.37 -26.50 -8.58
C GLU A 193 -5.34 -26.68 -9.70
N VAL A 194 -4.40 -27.60 -9.48
CA VAL A 194 -3.52 -28.07 -10.54
C VAL A 194 -4.43 -28.81 -11.52
N LYS A 195 -4.79 -28.15 -12.63
CA LYS A 195 -5.33 -28.85 -13.79
C LYS A 195 -4.20 -29.74 -14.32
N LEU A 196 -4.20 -31.01 -13.86
CA LEU A 196 -3.43 -32.11 -14.42
C LEU A 196 -3.91 -32.42 -15.84
#